data_AF-A0A7R8UM89-F1
#
_entry.id   AF-A0A7R8UM89-F1
#
_cell.length_a   1.000
_cell.length_b   1.000
_cell.length_c   1.000
_cell.angle_alpha   90.00
_cell.angle_beta   90.00
_cell.angle_gamma   90.00
#
_symmetry.space_group_name_H-M   'P 1'
#
loop_
_entity.id
_entity.type
_entity.pdbx_description
1 polymer ?
#
loop_
_entity_poly.entity_id
_entity_poly.type
_entity_poly.pdbx_seq_one_letter_code
_entity_poly.pdbx_strand_id
1 'polypeptide(L)'
;MASVQDVSPLDRLNREFIEAVREIMYLAIKIDSPYDRVKVMHWVRRLREQDDTKLRAAQIRNEYAQYLRIMLSGETLYFCAPFKKEPPEVLAPLPEALTNMMSEKCPDLPKTGKECEYTITFVVLKAI
;
A
#
# COMPACT_ATOMS: atom_id res chain seq x y z
N MET A 1 10.84 38.07 -1.71
CA MET A 1 9.66 37.18 -1.59
C MET A 1 9.89 36.03 -2.55
N ALA A 2 10.24 34.84 -2.04
CA ALA A 2 10.47 33.68 -2.89
C ALA A 2 9.14 33.25 -3.50
N SER A 3 9.07 33.16 -4.83
CA SER A 3 7.92 32.59 -5.53
C SER A 3 7.73 31.15 -5.05
N VAL A 4 6.57 30.87 -4.43
CA VAL A 4 6.13 29.49 -4.21
C VAL A 4 5.96 28.90 -5.59
N GLN A 5 6.96 28.17 -6.07
CA GLN A 5 6.81 27.38 -7.29
C GLN A 5 5.78 26.30 -6.97
N ASP A 6 4.62 26.37 -7.63
CA ASP A 6 3.61 25.31 -7.57
C ASP A 6 4.25 24.03 -8.09
N VAL A 7 4.67 23.17 -7.17
CA VAL A 7 5.28 21.91 -7.52
C VAL A 7 4.20 21.02 -8.11
N SER A 8 4.48 20.42 -9.27
CA SER A 8 3.58 19.46 -9.91
C SER A 8 3.09 18.42 -8.90
N PRO A 9 1.78 18.07 -8.91
CA PRO A 9 1.25 17.02 -8.05
C PRO A 9 2.02 15.71 -8.15
N LEU A 10 2.54 15.40 -9.35
CA LEU A 10 3.34 14.20 -9.59
C LEU A 10 4.69 14.26 -8.88
N ASP A 11 5.38 15.40 -8.94
CA ASP A 11 6.66 15.59 -8.26
C ASP A 11 6.52 15.51 -6.75
N ARG A 12 5.41 16.02 -6.21
CA ARG A 12 5.08 15.88 -4.80
C ARG A 12 4.92 14.41 -4.41
N LEU A 13 4.16 13.63 -5.18
CA LEU A 13 3.99 12.19 -4.92
C LEU A 13 5.32 11.44 -5.02
N ASN A 14 6.18 11.78 -5.99
CA ASN A 14 7.49 11.18 -6.14
C ASN A 14 8.40 11.46 -4.93
N ARG A 15 8.36 12.68 -4.38
CA ARG A 15 9.08 12.99 -3.13
C ARG A 15 8.55 12.22 -1.94
N GLU A 16 7.22 12.20 -1.75
CA GLU A 16 6.57 11.45 -0.67
C GLU A 16 6.92 9.95 -0.75
N PHE A 17 7.00 9.38 -1.95
CA PHE A 17 7.44 8.00 -2.15
C PHE A 17 8.88 7.78 -1.68
N ILE A 18 9.81 8.65 -2.09
CA ILE A 18 11.23 8.52 -1.75
C ILE A 18 11.43 8.63 -0.23
N GLU A 19 10.72 9.55 0.43
CA GLU A 19 10.73 9.70 1.88
C GLU A 19 10.20 8.44 2.58
N ALA A 20 9.06 7.91 2.12
CA ALA A 20 8.50 6.67 2.64
C ALA A 20 9.48 5.50 2.48
N VAL A 21 10.13 5.35 1.33
CA VAL A 21 11.12 4.30 1.09
C VAL A 21 12.31 4.43 2.04
N ARG A 22 12.81 5.64 2.29
CA ARG A 22 13.92 5.84 3.24
C ARG A 22 13.56 5.38 4.65
N GLU A 23 12.37 5.72 5.12
CA GLU A 23 11.87 5.27 6.43
C GLU A 23 11.65 3.75 6.46
N ILE A 24 11.07 3.17 5.41
CA ILE A 24 10.91 1.72 5.28
C ILE A 24 12.26 1.01 5.37
N MET A 25 13.30 1.51 4.68
CA MET A 25 14.64 0.91 4.73
C MET A 25 15.22 0.96 6.13
N TYR A 26 15.06 2.08 6.84
CA TYR A 26 15.52 2.22 8.22
C TYR A 26 14.77 1.27 9.18
N LEU A 27 13.46 1.13 9.02
CA LEU A 27 12.63 0.21 9.81
C LEU A 27 12.93 -1.25 9.49
N ALA A 28 13.16 -1.58 8.22
CA ALA A 28 13.43 -2.94 7.77
C ALA A 28 14.71 -3.52 8.38
N ILE A 29 15.73 -2.69 8.65
CA ILE A 29 16.96 -3.12 9.32
C ILE A 29 16.70 -3.62 10.74
N LYS A 30 15.65 -3.10 11.41
CA LYS A 30 15.28 -3.47 12.78
C LYS A 30 14.46 -4.76 12.85
N ILE A 31 14.04 -5.32 11.73
CA ILE A 31 13.33 -6.60 11.69
C ILE A 31 14.33 -7.70 11.97
N ASP A 32 14.11 -8.52 13.00
CA ASP A 32 15.03 -9.61 13.38
C ASP A 32 15.13 -10.71 12.29
N SER A 33 13.98 -11.05 11.70
CA SER A 33 13.85 -12.11 10.71
C SER A 33 14.46 -11.72 9.35
N PRO A 34 15.51 -12.40 8.87
CA PRO A 34 16.12 -12.11 7.56
C PRO A 34 15.14 -12.34 6.41
N TYR A 35 14.26 -13.34 6.53
CA TYR A 35 13.25 -13.65 5.53
C TYR A 35 12.25 -12.51 5.35
N ASP A 36 11.81 -11.92 6.47
CA ASP A 36 10.87 -10.80 6.46
C ASP A 36 11.54 -9.53 5.90
N ARG A 37 12.82 -9.30 6.19
CA ARG A 37 13.60 -8.23 5.54
C ARG A 37 13.60 -8.37 4.02
N VAL A 38 13.85 -9.57 3.50
CA VAL A 38 13.84 -9.83 2.05
C VAL A 38 12.47 -9.55 1.43
N LYS A 39 11.38 -9.95 2.10
CA LYS A 39 10.02 -9.64 1.63
C LYS A 39 9.74 -8.13 1.55
N VAL A 40 10.15 -7.37 2.55
CA VAL A 40 10.02 -5.90 2.51
C VAL A 40 10.78 -5.35 1.31
N MET A 41 12.01 -5.82 1.08
CA MET A 41 12.82 -5.40 -0.06
C MET A 41 12.17 -5.75 -1.41
N HIS A 42 11.54 -6.92 -1.52
CA HIS A 42 10.81 -7.31 -2.73
C HIS A 42 9.63 -6.36 -3.00
N TRP A 43 8.88 -5.99 -1.96
CA TRP A 43 7.79 -5.01 -2.08
C TRP A 43 8.30 -3.62 -2.46
N VAL A 44 9.35 -3.13 -1.81
CA VAL A 44 9.96 -1.83 -2.14
C VAL A 44 10.46 -1.81 -3.58
N ARG A 45 11.09 -2.89 -4.04
CA ARG A 45 11.53 -3.04 -5.43
C ARG A 45 10.34 -3.01 -6.39
N ARG A 46 9.27 -3.77 -6.13
CA ARG A 46 8.08 -3.75 -6.98
C ARG A 46 7.46 -2.37 -7.06
N LEU A 47 7.36 -1.67 -5.93
CA LEU A 47 6.83 -0.31 -5.89
C LEU A 47 7.66 0.65 -6.73
N ARG A 48 8.99 0.53 -6.72
CA ARG A 48 9.88 1.31 -7.60
C ARG A 48 9.73 1.01 -9.09
N GLU A 49 9.34 -0.21 -9.44
CA GLU A 49 9.10 -0.63 -10.82
C GLU A 49 7.75 -0.13 -11.37
N GLN A 50 6.87 0.43 -10.51
CA GLN A 50 5.61 1.02 -10.97
C GLN A 50 5.83 2.34 -11.72
N ASP A 51 5.00 2.58 -12.72
CA ASP A 51 4.98 3.81 -13.52
C ASP A 51 4.78 5.04 -12.62
N ASP A 52 5.76 5.95 -12.64
CA ASP A 52 5.80 7.18 -11.87
C ASP A 52 5.55 8.43 -12.71
N THR A 53 5.25 8.24 -14.00
CA THR A 53 4.91 9.30 -14.95
C THR A 53 3.40 9.59 -14.95
N LYS A 54 2.59 8.63 -14.51
CA LYS A 54 1.13 8.75 -14.43
C LYS A 54 0.69 9.01 -13.00
N LEU A 55 -0.10 10.08 -12.81
CA LEU A 55 -0.60 10.49 -11.50
C LEU A 55 -1.28 9.34 -10.73
N ARG A 56 -2.16 8.59 -11.38
CA ARG A 56 -2.90 7.49 -10.73
C ARG A 56 -1.98 6.33 -10.31
N ALA A 57 -0.99 5.99 -11.12
CA ALA A 57 -0.03 4.94 -10.78
C ALA A 57 0.88 5.38 -9.63
N ALA A 58 1.33 6.64 -9.64
CA ALA A 58 2.07 7.24 -8.52
C ALA A 58 1.26 7.29 -7.22
N GLN A 59 -0.05 7.58 -7.29
CA GLN A 59 -0.95 7.53 -6.14
C GLN A 59 -1.06 6.12 -5.56
N ILE A 60 -1.36 5.11 -6.39
CA ILE A 60 -1.44 3.71 -5.95
C ILE A 60 -0.12 3.28 -5.31
N ARG A 61 1.02 3.54 -5.96
CA ARG A 61 2.34 3.24 -5.41
C ARG A 61 2.54 3.88 -4.03
N ASN A 62 2.14 5.14 -3.88
CA ASN A 62 2.26 5.86 -2.62
C ASN A 62 1.36 5.28 -1.53
N GLU A 63 0.12 4.92 -1.84
CA GLU A 63 -0.78 4.27 -0.88
C GLU A 63 -0.14 3.01 -0.29
N TYR A 64 0.41 2.14 -1.15
CA TYR A 64 1.11 0.94 -0.70
C TYR A 64 2.38 1.25 0.11
N ALA A 65 3.18 2.24 -0.32
CA ALA A 65 4.39 2.63 0.41
C ALA A 65 4.05 3.17 1.80
N GLN A 66 3.05 4.03 1.90
CA GLN A 66 2.60 4.59 3.17
C GLN A 66 2.01 3.51 4.08
N TYR A 67 1.23 2.59 3.51
CA TYR A 67 0.70 1.46 4.27
C TYR A 67 1.81 0.56 4.80
N LEU A 68 2.80 0.21 3.96
CA LEU A 68 3.96 -0.58 4.38
C LEU A 68 4.75 0.12 5.49
N ARG A 69 4.97 1.43 5.37
CA ARG A 69 5.64 2.26 6.38
C ARG A 69 4.91 2.21 7.72
N ILE A 70 3.59 2.38 7.72
CA ILE A 70 2.76 2.29 8.94
C ILE A 70 2.85 0.89 9.55
N MET A 71 2.74 -0.16 8.74
CA MET A 71 2.83 -1.54 9.19
C MET A 71 4.17 -1.86 9.85
N LEU A 72 5.29 -1.35 9.29
CA LEU A 72 6.63 -1.52 9.86
C LEU A 72 6.88 -0.66 11.10
N SER A 73 6.16 0.46 11.24
CA SER A 73 6.25 1.30 12.44
C SER A 73 5.51 0.72 13.64
N GLY A 74 4.52 -0.15 13.40
CA GLY A 74 3.82 -0.90 14.45
C GLY A 74 4.63 -2.14 14.84
N GLU A 75 5.22 -2.13 16.03
CA GLU A 75 6.10 -3.20 16.57
C GLU A 75 5.49 -4.62 16.57
N THR A 76 4.17 -4.75 16.38
CA THR A 76 3.40 -5.99 16.58
C THR A 76 2.94 -6.68 15.30
N LEU A 77 3.09 -6.07 14.11
CA LEU A 77 2.46 -6.58 12.89
C LEU A 77 3.48 -6.79 11.76
N TYR A 78 4.47 -7.65 12.02
CA TYR A 78 5.59 -7.86 11.09
C TYR A 78 5.19 -8.18 9.65
N PHE A 79 4.02 -8.78 9.40
CA PHE A 79 3.47 -8.87 8.05
C PHE A 79 1.94 -9.05 8.10
N CYS A 80 1.15 -7.99 7.99
CA CYS A 80 -0.24 -8.11 7.52
C CYS A 80 -0.29 -8.07 6.00
N ALA A 81 -1.39 -8.59 5.45
CA ALA A 81 -1.63 -8.51 4.02
C ALA A 81 -1.83 -7.04 3.59
N PRO A 82 -1.48 -6.69 2.33
CA PRO A 82 -1.14 -7.61 1.23
C PRO A 82 0.31 -8.12 1.28
N PHE A 83 1.15 -7.61 2.18
CA PHE A 83 2.59 -7.85 2.15
C PHE A 83 3.03 -9.29 2.45
N LYS A 84 2.13 -10.14 2.97
CA LYS A 84 2.41 -11.57 3.23
C LYS A 84 2.78 -12.37 1.98
N LYS A 85 2.12 -12.04 0.85
CA LYS A 85 2.31 -12.68 -0.45
C LYS A 85 3.34 -11.89 -1.25
N GLU A 86 3.89 -12.51 -2.29
CA GLU A 86 4.72 -11.78 -3.24
C GLU A 86 3.92 -10.66 -3.91
N PRO A 87 4.56 -9.51 -4.18
CA PRO A 87 3.86 -8.39 -4.79
C PRO A 87 3.45 -8.75 -6.23
N PRO A 88 2.18 -8.51 -6.62
CA PRO A 88 1.74 -8.75 -7.98
C PRO A 88 2.44 -7.79 -8.95
N GLU A 89 2.46 -8.16 -10.24
CA GLU A 89 3.06 -7.33 -11.28
C GLU A 89 2.29 -6.02 -11.48
N VAL A 90 0.96 -6.11 -11.46
CA VAL A 90 0.05 -4.96 -11.54
C VAL A 90 -0.60 -4.76 -10.18
N LEU A 91 -0.39 -3.58 -9.60
CA LEU A 91 -1.01 -3.21 -8.34
C LEU A 91 -2.45 -2.76 -8.56
N ALA A 92 -3.40 -3.49 -7.96
CA ALA A 92 -4.75 -2.97 -7.75
C ALA A 92 -4.71 -1.82 -6.73
N PRO A 93 -5.69 -0.89 -6.73
CA PRO A 93 -5.85 0.07 -5.65
C PRO A 93 -5.81 -0.61 -4.28
N LEU A 94 -5.13 0.00 -3.30
CA LEU A 94 -4.93 -0.62 -2.00
C LEU A 94 -6.27 -1.05 -1.33
N PRO A 95 -7.35 -0.25 -1.38
CA PRO A 95 -8.64 -0.67 -0.82
C PRO A 95 -9.17 -1.96 -1.46
N GLU A 96 -9.08 -2.10 -2.78
CA GLU A 96 -9.52 -3.30 -3.51
C GLU A 96 -8.69 -4.52 -3.08
N ALA A 97 -7.36 -4.38 -3.00
CA ALA A 97 -6.49 -5.46 -2.56
C ALA A 97 -6.77 -5.90 -1.11
N LEU A 98 -7.06 -4.95 -0.22
CA LEU A 98 -7.42 -5.24 1.17
C LEU A 98 -8.77 -5.93 1.28
N THR A 99 -9.81 -5.43 0.59
CA THR A 99 -11.14 -6.03 0.61
C THR A 99 -11.12 -7.44 0.03
N ASN A 100 -10.50 -7.65 -1.13
CA ASN A 100 -10.40 -8.99 -1.74
C ASN A 100 -9.74 -10.00 -0.81
N MET A 101 -8.73 -9.57 -0.06
CA MET A 101 -8.07 -10.40 0.94
C MET A 101 -8.91 -10.62 2.20
N MET A 102 -9.73 -9.66 2.63
CA MET A 102 -10.72 -9.89 3.68
C MET A 102 -11.79 -10.90 3.25
N SER A 103 -12.25 -10.83 1.99
CA SER A 103 -13.21 -11.77 1.42
C SER A 103 -12.66 -13.19 1.26
N GLU A 104 -11.34 -13.37 1.14
CA GLU A 104 -10.71 -14.70 1.24
C GLU A 104 -10.87 -15.32 2.64
N LYS A 105 -10.97 -14.49 3.70
CA LYS A 105 -11.09 -14.95 5.09
C LYS A 105 -12.53 -14.97 5.60
N CYS A 106 -13.41 -14.20 4.98
CA CYS A 106 -14.83 -14.16 5.27
C CYS A 106 -15.58 -14.29 3.95
N PRO A 107 -16.00 -15.51 3.55
CA PRO A 107 -16.63 -15.78 2.26
C PRO A 107 -17.91 -14.97 2.02
N ASP A 108 -18.54 -14.49 3.10
CA ASP A 108 -19.77 -13.70 3.07
C ASP A 108 -19.53 -12.24 2.64
N LEU A 109 -18.27 -11.79 2.56
CA LEU A 109 -17.92 -10.47 2.04
C LEU A 109 -17.85 -10.49 0.51
N PRO A 110 -18.45 -9.49 -0.18
CA PRO A 110 -18.31 -9.37 -1.63
C PRO A 110 -16.84 -9.15 -2.01
N LYS A 111 -16.42 -9.73 -3.13
CA LYS A 111 -15.12 -9.42 -3.76
C LYS A 111 -15.26 -8.11 -4.55
N THR A 112 -14.24 -7.27 -4.49
CA THR A 112 -14.19 -6.01 -5.24
C THR A 112 -13.41 -6.23 -6.54
N GLY A 113 -13.93 -5.73 -7.66
CA GLY A 113 -13.27 -5.80 -8.97
C GLY A 113 -13.72 -4.68 -9.89
N LYS A 114 -13.23 -4.66 -11.14
CA LYS A 114 -13.47 -3.60 -12.14
C LYS A 114 -14.94 -3.29 -12.46
N GLU A 115 -15.90 -4.09 -11.98
CA GLU A 115 -17.34 -3.90 -12.15
C GLU A 115 -18.09 -3.60 -10.83
N CYS A 116 -17.40 -3.23 -9.75
CA CYS A 116 -18.08 -2.74 -8.55
C CYS A 116 -18.37 -1.24 -8.69
N GLU A 117 -19.41 -0.91 -9.47
CA GLU A 117 -20.17 0.33 -9.28
C GLU A 117 -20.55 0.40 -7.79
N TYR A 118 -20.15 1.49 -7.14
CA TYR A 118 -20.30 1.72 -5.71
C TYR A 118 -21.74 1.48 -5.25
N THR A 119 -22.00 0.31 -4.66
CA THR A 119 -23.07 0.18 -3.68
C THR A 119 -22.40 -0.06 -2.34
N ILE A 120 -22.02 1.03 -1.68
CA ILE A 120 -21.62 1.03 -0.28
C ILE A 120 -22.89 0.71 0.52
N THR A 121 -23.24 -0.57 0.62
CA THR A 121 -24.22 -1.01 1.59
C THR A 121 -23.50 -1.11 2.92
N PHE A 122 -23.59 -0.05 3.72
CA PHE A 122 -23.30 -0.09 5.14
C PHE A 122 -24.14 -1.21 5.78
N VAL A 123 -23.56 -2.40 5.97
CA VAL A 123 -24.14 -3.40 6.86
C VAL A 123 -23.79 -2.98 8.29
N VAL A 124 -24.55 -2.02 8.79
CA VAL A 124 -24.56 -1.66 10.21
C VAL A 124 -25.41 -2.70 10.94
N LEU A 125 -24.74 -3.42 11.84
CA LEU A 125 -25.27 -4.04 13.07
C LEU A 125 -26.53 -4.92 12.97
N LYS A 126 -26.32 -6.23 13.08
CA LYS A 126 -27.20 -7.09 13.88
C LYS A 126 -26.35 -8.03 14.73
N ALA A 127 -25.96 -7.55 15.90
CA ALA A 127 -25.51 -8.37 17.02
C ALA A 127 -25.67 -7.59 18.34
N ILE A 128 -26.92 -7.22 18.66
CA ILE A 128 -27.45 -7.11 20.03
C ILE A 128 -28.89 -7.61 19.96
#